data_AF-A0A352S660-F1
#
_entry.id   AF-A0A352S660-F1
#
_cell.length_a   1.000
_cell.length_b   1.000
_cell.length_c   1.000
_cell.angle_alpha   90.00
_cell.angle_beta   90.00
_cell.angle_gamma   90.00
#
_symmetry.space_group_name_H-M   'P 1'
#
loop_
_entity.id
_entity.type
_entity.pdbx_description
1 polymer ?
#
loop_
_entity_poly.entity_id
_entity_poly.type
_entity_poly.pdbx_seq_one_letter_code
_entity_poly.pdbx_strand_id
1 'polypeptide(L)'
;LGMNAALAETTAQYVLRAAKGGSGDGQPVPRPPDSVQSLLAIPGFTPEMIDTLEPFVTVLPERTTVNANTADAEVLAAVIDKLPLDRARELVRQRDRAYFNNTGDITTQLQTIAPKAVITANTLDVSSRYFLIYGLVRHDRARRLKVSLVERQNVQGSGNTTRVVWSRDADAMPPSN
;
A
#
# COMPACT_ATOMS: atom_id res chain seq x y z
N LEU A 1 11.64 4.59 8.08
CA LEU A 1 11.71 5.88 7.35
C LEU A 1 12.09 7.08 8.25
N GLY A 2 12.30 6.91 9.57
CA GLY A 2 12.81 7.99 10.44
C GLY A 2 11.82 9.13 10.72
N MET A 3 10.55 8.97 10.33
CA MET A 3 9.50 9.97 10.51
C MET A 3 8.94 9.97 11.93
N ASN A 4 8.35 11.10 12.34
CA ASN A 4 7.70 11.22 13.64
C ASN A 4 6.52 10.22 13.76
N ALA A 5 6.59 9.33 14.75
CA ALA A 5 5.55 8.32 14.99
C ALA A 5 4.16 8.91 15.31
N ALA A 6 4.10 10.14 15.85
CA ALA A 6 2.83 10.82 16.11
C ALA A 6 1.98 11.03 14.84
N LEU A 7 2.62 11.13 13.67
CA LEU A 7 1.93 11.29 12.39
C LEU A 7 1.05 10.09 12.04
N ALA A 8 1.40 8.88 12.48
CA ALA A 8 0.59 7.69 12.22
C ALA A 8 -0.79 7.80 12.88
N GLU A 9 -0.82 8.20 14.16
CA GLU A 9 -2.06 8.41 14.91
C GLU A 9 -2.89 9.55 14.32
N THR A 10 -2.26 10.69 14.01
CA THR A 10 -2.95 11.82 13.36
C THR A 10 -3.54 11.42 12.00
N THR A 11 -2.82 10.62 11.22
CA THR A 11 -3.29 10.11 9.93
C THR A 11 -4.48 9.17 10.10
N ALA A 12 -4.40 8.22 11.04
CA ALA A 12 -5.48 7.30 11.32
C ALA A 12 -6.77 8.04 11.75
N GLN A 13 -6.64 9.05 12.62
CA GLN A 13 -7.76 9.89 13.03
C GLN A 13 -8.34 10.71 11.88
N TYR A 14 -7.49 11.28 11.02
CA TYR A 14 -7.93 12.00 9.82
C TYR A 14 -8.75 11.12 8.89
N VAL A 15 -8.24 9.93 8.55
CA VAL A 15 -8.92 8.98 7.66
C VAL A 15 -10.22 8.47 8.28
N LEU A 16 -10.25 8.20 9.59
CA LEU A 16 -11.46 7.78 10.30
C LEU A 16 -12.55 8.86 10.26
N ARG A 17 -12.18 10.13 10.43
CA ARG A 17 -13.12 11.25 10.32
C ARG A 17 -13.65 11.41 8.90
N ALA A 18 -12.78 11.33 7.91
CA ALA A 18 -13.15 11.39 6.51
C ALA A 18 -14.13 10.26 6.12
N ALA A 19 -13.91 9.04 6.64
CA ALA A 19 -14.77 7.89 6.39
C ALA A 19 -16.14 7.97 7.10
N LYS A 20 -16.21 8.58 8.30
CA LYS A 20 -17.46 8.71 9.05
C LYS A 20 -18.41 9.77 8.49
N GLY A 21 -17.93 10.71 7.68
CA GLY A 21 -18.78 11.70 6.98
C GLY A 21 -19.56 12.66 7.89
N GLY A 22 -19.26 12.73 9.19
CA GLY A 22 -20.06 13.44 10.18
C GLY A 22 -19.36 14.66 10.79
N SER A 23 -20.02 15.82 10.74
CA SER A 23 -19.64 17.05 11.45
C SER A 23 -20.24 17.04 12.86
N GLY A 24 -19.52 16.48 13.85
CA GLY A 24 -19.94 16.55 15.26
C GLY A 24 -19.83 17.96 15.86
N ASP A 25 -18.84 18.74 15.39
CA ASP A 25 -18.41 19.98 16.06
C ASP A 25 -18.31 21.20 15.12
N GLY A 26 -19.07 21.22 14.00
CA GLY A 26 -19.04 22.32 13.03
C GLY A 26 -17.73 22.46 12.22
N GLN A 27 -16.75 21.59 12.46
CA GLN A 27 -15.52 21.50 11.68
C GLN A 27 -15.79 20.88 10.30
N PRO A 28 -15.15 21.37 9.22
CA PRO A 28 -15.24 20.77 7.90
C PRO A 28 -14.88 19.28 7.94
N VAL A 29 -15.70 18.45 7.28
CA VAL A 29 -15.38 17.02 7.12
C VAL A 29 -14.17 16.90 6.19
N PRO A 30 -13.08 16.23 6.62
CA PRO A 30 -11.93 16.04 5.75
C PRO A 30 -12.27 15.17 4.55
N ARG A 31 -11.63 15.43 3.41
CA ARG A 31 -11.78 14.58 2.22
C ARG A 31 -11.00 13.28 2.44
N PRO A 32 -11.56 12.10 2.10
CA PRO A 32 -10.79 10.86 2.08
C PRO A 32 -9.55 11.01 1.19
N PRO A 33 -8.36 10.55 1.63
CA PRO A 33 -7.19 10.52 0.76
C PRO A 33 -7.48 9.70 -0.50
N ASP A 34 -7.02 10.19 -1.63
CA ASP A 34 -7.14 9.59 -2.96
C ASP A 34 -5.79 9.54 -3.71
N SER A 35 -4.73 9.93 -3.02
CA SER A 35 -3.32 9.90 -3.41
C SER A 35 -2.43 10.06 -2.18
N VAL A 36 -1.14 9.75 -2.29
CA VAL A 36 -0.17 10.00 -1.20
C VAL A 36 -0.01 11.50 -0.97
N GLN A 37 -0.10 12.30 -2.03
CA GLN A 37 -0.03 13.77 -1.98
C GLN A 37 -1.14 14.36 -1.09
N SER A 38 -2.30 13.70 -1.00
CA SER A 38 -3.42 14.12 -0.14
C SER A 38 -3.07 14.10 1.36
N LEU A 39 -1.98 13.44 1.77
CA LEU A 39 -1.45 13.48 3.13
C LEU A 39 -0.92 14.88 3.52
N LEU A 40 -0.58 15.76 2.57
CA LEU A 40 -0.20 17.16 2.86
C LEU A 40 -1.34 17.97 3.51
N ALA A 41 -2.59 17.51 3.41
CA ALA A 41 -3.72 18.10 4.11
C ALA A 41 -3.72 17.79 5.62
N ILE A 42 -2.85 16.89 6.08
CA ILE A 42 -2.73 16.46 7.47
C ILE A 42 -1.58 17.24 8.11
N PRO A 43 -1.83 18.00 9.20
CA PRO A 43 -0.79 18.77 9.87
C PRO A 43 0.41 17.91 10.25
N GLY A 44 1.61 18.38 9.89
CA GLY A 44 2.88 17.73 10.20
C GLY A 44 3.50 16.93 9.04
N PHE A 45 2.78 16.70 7.94
CA PHE A 45 3.41 16.22 6.71
C PHE A 45 4.07 17.37 5.94
N THR A 46 5.24 17.10 5.36
CA THR A 46 5.95 18.01 4.47
C THR A 46 6.12 17.37 3.08
N PRO A 47 6.39 18.14 2.02
CA PRO A 47 6.65 17.59 0.68
C PRO A 47 7.76 16.53 0.68
N GLU A 48 8.85 16.75 1.42
CA GLU A 48 9.98 15.81 1.51
C GLU A 48 9.57 14.47 2.14
N MET A 49 8.62 14.51 3.08
CA MET A 49 8.05 13.29 3.65
C MET A 49 7.17 12.55 2.65
N ILE A 50 6.43 13.26 1.81
CA ILE A 50 5.64 12.66 0.73
C ILE A 50 6.57 11.98 -0.26
N ASP A 51 7.63 12.65 -0.70
CA ASP A 51 8.63 12.08 -1.62
C ASP A 51 9.27 10.80 -1.02
N THR A 52 9.48 10.78 0.30
CA THR A 52 10.00 9.61 1.00
C THR A 52 8.98 8.47 1.11
N LEU A 53 7.68 8.77 1.20
CA LEU A 53 6.61 7.78 1.33
C LEU A 53 6.12 7.24 -0.02
N GLU A 54 6.24 8.03 -1.08
CA GLU A 54 5.70 7.72 -2.41
C GLU A 54 6.09 6.32 -2.92
N PRO A 55 7.32 5.81 -2.73
CA PRO A 55 7.68 4.46 -3.17
C PRO A 55 6.99 3.34 -2.39
N PHE A 56 6.55 3.60 -1.16
CA PHE A 56 6.10 2.58 -0.21
C PHE A 56 4.58 2.57 0.04
N VAL A 57 3.87 3.60 -0.41
CA VAL A 57 2.46 3.81 -0.07
C VAL A 57 1.60 3.93 -1.32
N THR A 58 0.48 3.21 -1.33
CA THR A 58 -0.59 3.39 -2.31
C THR A 58 -1.91 3.54 -1.58
N VAL A 59 -2.74 4.48 -2.02
CA VAL A 59 -4.07 4.72 -1.47
C VAL A 59 -5.10 3.91 -2.26
N LEU A 60 -5.83 3.03 -1.56
CA LEU A 60 -6.86 2.16 -2.14
C LEU A 60 -8.26 2.57 -1.66
N PRO A 61 -9.33 2.29 -2.42
CA PRO A 61 -10.69 2.75 -2.11
C PRO A 61 -11.29 2.17 -0.82
N GLU A 62 -10.68 1.10 -0.31
CA GLU A 62 -11.11 0.40 0.89
C GLU A 62 -9.89 -0.16 1.63
N ARG A 63 -10.12 -0.62 2.86
CA ARG A 63 -9.09 -1.29 3.64
C ARG A 63 -8.71 -2.63 2.99
N THR A 64 -7.43 -2.79 2.72
CA THR A 64 -6.85 -4.01 2.15
C THR A 64 -5.70 -4.53 3.01
N THR A 65 -5.34 -5.79 2.85
CA THR A 65 -4.13 -6.38 3.40
C THR A 65 -2.93 -6.04 2.52
N VAL A 66 -1.74 -6.02 3.12
CA VAL A 66 -0.49 -5.94 2.37
C VAL A 66 -0.18 -7.30 1.75
N ASN A 67 0.17 -7.31 0.47
CA ASN A 67 0.62 -8.54 -0.19
C ASN A 67 2.10 -8.80 0.12
N ALA A 68 2.38 -9.79 0.96
CA ALA A 68 3.74 -10.16 1.35
C ALA A 68 4.61 -10.61 0.17
N ASN A 69 4.00 -11.08 -0.91
CA ASN A 69 4.73 -11.49 -2.11
C ASN A 69 5.25 -10.32 -2.96
N THR A 70 4.78 -9.10 -2.72
CA THR A 70 5.18 -7.91 -3.52
C THR A 70 5.68 -6.75 -2.66
N ALA A 71 5.44 -6.77 -1.36
CA ALA A 71 5.84 -5.71 -0.45
C ALA A 71 7.37 -5.64 -0.26
N ASP A 72 7.90 -4.43 -0.16
CA ASP A 72 9.30 -4.20 0.18
C ASP A 72 9.59 -4.53 1.65
N ALA A 73 10.86 -4.72 1.98
CA ALA A 73 11.29 -5.03 3.34
C ALA A 73 10.88 -3.93 4.34
N GLU A 74 10.93 -2.67 3.94
CA GLU A 74 10.51 -1.52 4.72
C GLU A 74 9.02 -1.57 5.08
N VAL A 75 8.18 -2.02 4.13
CA VAL A 75 6.73 -2.19 4.34
C VAL A 75 6.48 -3.38 5.26
N LEU A 76 7.16 -4.51 5.03
CA LEU A 76 7.03 -5.70 5.88
C LEU A 76 7.44 -5.42 7.32
N ALA A 77 8.55 -4.71 7.55
CA ALA A 77 9.01 -4.32 8.87
C ALA A 77 8.06 -3.33 9.57
N ALA A 78 7.32 -2.52 8.81
CA ALA A 78 6.33 -1.59 9.36
C ALA A 78 5.01 -2.29 9.74
N VAL A 79 4.62 -3.35 9.02
CA VAL A 79 3.32 -4.03 9.19
C VAL A 79 3.41 -5.23 10.13
N ILE A 80 4.56 -5.88 10.24
CA ILE A 80 4.78 -7.02 11.13
C ILE A 80 5.37 -6.49 12.44
N ASP A 81 4.61 -6.62 13.53
CA ASP A 81 5.05 -6.13 14.84
C ASP A 81 6.35 -6.83 15.24
N LYS A 82 7.29 -6.05 15.79
CA LYS A 82 8.62 -6.51 16.24
C LYS A 82 9.47 -7.20 15.16
N LEU A 83 9.22 -6.99 13.87
CA LEU A 83 10.10 -7.45 12.80
C LEU A 83 11.21 -6.43 12.51
N PRO A 84 12.49 -6.74 12.80
CA PRO A 84 13.60 -5.86 12.45
C PRO A 84 13.81 -5.76 10.92
N LEU A 85 14.28 -4.63 10.44
CA LEU A 85 14.46 -4.38 9.00
C LEU A 85 15.46 -5.34 8.33
N ASP A 86 16.53 -5.74 9.02
CA ASP A 86 17.48 -6.74 8.52
C ASP A 86 16.82 -8.10 8.29
N ARG A 87 15.87 -8.48 9.14
CA ARG A 87 15.08 -9.71 9.00
C ARG A 87 13.97 -9.60 7.98
N ALA A 88 13.35 -8.44 7.82
CA ALA A 88 12.45 -8.20 6.70
C ALA A 88 13.18 -8.32 5.35
N ARG A 89 14.42 -7.80 5.25
CA ARG A 89 15.27 -7.98 4.05
C ARG A 89 15.64 -9.45 3.82
N GLU A 90 15.88 -10.20 4.89
CA GLU A 90 16.08 -11.65 4.78
C GLU A 90 14.84 -12.37 4.27
N LEU A 91 13.66 -12.02 4.77
CA LEU A 91 12.38 -12.57 4.33
C LEU A 91 12.13 -12.30 2.84
N VAL A 92 12.42 -11.08 2.36
CA VAL A 92 12.35 -10.73 0.93
C VAL A 92 13.31 -11.60 0.11
N ARG A 93 14.58 -11.75 0.52
CA ARG A 93 15.53 -12.62 -0.20
C ARG A 93 15.09 -14.10 -0.25
N GLN A 94 14.40 -14.58 0.79
CA GLN A 94 13.84 -15.94 0.79
C GLN A 94 12.67 -16.06 -0.18
N ARG A 95 11.75 -15.08 -0.16
CA ARG A 95 10.64 -14.99 -1.11
C ARG A 95 11.09 -14.98 -2.56
N ASP A 96 12.16 -14.25 -2.88
CA ASP A 96 12.66 -14.14 -4.25
C ASP A 96 13.15 -15.49 -4.81
N ARG A 97 13.45 -16.46 -3.93
CA ARG A 97 13.77 -17.85 -4.30
C ARG A 97 12.52 -18.72 -4.36
N ALA A 98 11.59 -18.54 -3.42
CA ALA A 98 10.33 -19.27 -3.34
C ALA A 98 9.25 -18.38 -2.72
N TYR A 99 8.24 -18.01 -3.51
CA TYR A 99 7.13 -17.18 -3.07
C TYR A 99 6.29 -17.88 -1.98
N PHE A 100 5.56 -17.11 -1.19
CA PHE A 100 4.65 -17.61 -0.17
C PHE A 100 3.33 -18.07 -0.80
N ASN A 101 2.91 -19.31 -0.54
CA ASN A 101 1.62 -19.83 -1.02
C ASN A 101 0.46 -19.43 -0.12
N ASN A 102 0.73 -19.19 1.15
CA ASN A 102 -0.23 -18.78 2.16
C ASN A 102 0.47 -18.01 3.31
N THR A 103 -0.30 -17.41 4.21
CA THR A 103 0.24 -16.65 5.36
C THR A 103 0.90 -17.53 6.43
N GLY A 104 0.62 -18.82 6.45
CA GLY A 104 1.30 -19.82 7.29
C GLY A 104 2.76 -20.04 6.86
N ASP A 105 3.06 -19.97 5.57
CA ASP A 105 4.44 -20.04 5.06
C ASP A 105 5.29 -18.88 5.63
N ILE A 106 4.72 -17.67 5.65
CA ILE A 106 5.35 -16.47 6.24
C ILE A 106 5.59 -16.70 7.75
N THR A 107 4.57 -17.18 8.45
CA THR A 107 4.64 -17.46 9.89
C THR A 107 5.75 -18.46 10.21
N THR A 108 5.88 -19.52 9.41
CA THR A 108 6.93 -20.55 9.56
C THR A 108 8.33 -19.98 9.35
N GLN A 109 8.52 -19.12 8.33
CA GLN A 109 9.81 -18.46 8.11
C GLN A 109 10.16 -17.50 9.25
N LEU A 110 9.20 -16.71 9.73
CA LEU A 110 9.40 -15.78 10.85
C LEU A 110 9.80 -16.51 12.14
N GLN A 111 9.23 -17.68 12.43
CA GLN A 111 9.64 -18.49 13.59
C GLN A 111 11.14 -18.84 13.57
N THR A 112 11.74 -18.91 12.39
CA THR A 112 13.18 -19.19 12.23
C THR A 112 14.03 -17.92 12.32
N ILE A 113 13.67 -16.87 11.57
CA ILE A 113 14.53 -15.69 11.39
C ILE A 113 14.23 -14.56 12.38
N ALA A 114 13.01 -14.49 12.93
CA ALA A 114 12.55 -13.45 13.84
C ALA A 114 11.45 -13.97 14.79
N PRO A 115 11.78 -14.84 15.78
CA PRO A 115 10.78 -15.51 16.62
C PRO A 115 9.88 -14.59 17.45
N LYS A 116 10.28 -13.33 17.63
CA LYS A 116 9.52 -12.29 18.35
C LYS A 116 8.54 -11.54 17.46
N ALA A 117 8.63 -11.71 16.13
CA ALA A 117 7.78 -11.02 15.17
C ALA A 117 6.35 -11.57 15.26
N VAL A 118 5.36 -10.67 15.21
CA VAL A 118 3.95 -11.02 15.33
C VAL A 118 3.17 -10.44 14.16
N ILE A 119 2.49 -11.31 13.41
CA ILE A 119 1.56 -10.91 12.37
C ILE A 119 0.20 -10.64 13.04
N THR A 120 -0.26 -9.39 12.99
CA THR A 120 -1.63 -9.05 13.40
C THR A 120 -2.64 -9.59 12.38
N ALA A 121 -3.79 -10.05 12.86
CA ALA A 121 -4.85 -10.52 11.97
C ALA A 121 -5.29 -9.42 10.97
N ASN A 122 -5.56 -9.82 9.73
CA ASN A 122 -6.04 -8.93 8.67
C ASN A 122 -5.11 -7.75 8.34
N THR A 123 -3.79 -7.92 8.47
CA THR A 123 -2.80 -6.95 7.98
C THR A 123 -2.00 -7.43 6.78
N LEU A 124 -1.85 -8.75 6.62
CA LEU A 124 -1.07 -9.39 5.56
C LEU A 124 -1.86 -10.48 4.84
N ASP A 125 -1.60 -10.62 3.55
CA ASP A 125 -2.02 -11.74 2.71
C ASP A 125 -0.92 -12.03 1.68
N VAL A 126 -1.06 -13.11 0.92
CA VAL A 126 -0.18 -13.49 -0.20
C VAL A 126 -0.79 -13.15 -1.57
N SER A 127 -1.98 -12.56 -1.56
CA SER A 127 -2.77 -12.23 -2.74
C SER A 127 -3.14 -10.75 -2.76
N SER A 128 -3.42 -10.24 -3.96
CA SER A 128 -4.01 -8.92 -4.16
C SER A 128 -5.16 -9.00 -5.15
N ARG A 129 -6.08 -8.05 -5.05
CA ARG A 129 -7.11 -7.78 -6.05
C ARG A 129 -7.00 -6.40 -6.67
N TYR A 130 -6.04 -5.59 -6.25
CA TYR A 130 -5.77 -4.28 -6.83
C TYR A 130 -4.42 -4.30 -7.55
N PHE A 131 -4.39 -3.69 -8.73
CA PHE A 131 -3.24 -3.64 -9.60
C PHE A 131 -3.11 -2.24 -10.18
N LEU A 132 -1.90 -1.70 -10.22
CA LEU A 132 -1.58 -0.51 -11.01
C LEU A 132 -1.09 -0.98 -12.37
N ILE A 133 -1.76 -0.53 -13.44
CA ILE A 133 -1.37 -0.80 -14.82
C ILE A 133 -0.79 0.47 -15.41
N TYR A 134 0.47 0.41 -15.83
CA TYR A 134 1.14 1.51 -16.50
C TYR A 134 1.13 1.27 -18.02
N GLY A 135 0.57 2.22 -18.76
CA GLY A 135 0.43 2.16 -20.22
C GLY A 135 1.11 3.35 -20.88
N LEU A 136 1.98 3.07 -21.86
CA LEU A 136 2.57 4.11 -22.70
C LEU A 136 1.69 4.33 -23.94
N VAL A 137 0.98 5.44 -23.99
CA VAL A 137 0.19 5.87 -25.14
C VAL A 137 1.10 6.63 -26.11
N ARG A 138 1.12 6.20 -27.37
CA ARG A 138 1.87 6.85 -28.45
C ARG A 138 0.91 7.26 -29.56
N HIS A 139 0.99 8.52 -29.99
CA HIS A 139 0.32 9.02 -31.18
C HIS A 139 1.25 10.03 -31.86
N ASP A 140 1.69 9.74 -33.08
CA ASP A 140 2.74 10.47 -33.79
C ASP A 140 4.00 10.68 -32.91
N ARG A 141 4.34 11.93 -32.60
CA ARG A 141 5.45 12.32 -31.72
C ARG A 141 5.04 12.46 -30.26
N ALA A 142 3.75 12.39 -29.94
CA ALA A 142 3.26 12.50 -28.56
C ALA A 142 3.43 11.16 -27.84
N ARG A 143 4.05 11.23 -26.66
CA ARG A 143 4.14 10.13 -25.71
C ARG A 143 3.49 10.58 -24.40
N ARG A 144 2.59 9.77 -23.88
CA ARG A 144 1.95 9.97 -22.58
C ARG A 144 1.98 8.66 -21.82
N LEU A 145 2.51 8.70 -20.60
CA LEU A 145 2.41 7.59 -19.69
C LEU A 145 1.12 7.76 -18.89
N LYS A 146 0.34 6.69 -18.79
CA LYS A 146 -0.86 6.62 -17.98
C LYS A 146 -0.72 5.53 -16.95
N VAL A 147 -1.32 5.75 -15.79
CA VAL A 147 -1.48 4.74 -14.75
C VAL A 147 -2.95 4.57 -14.43
N SER A 148 -3.38 3.32 -14.29
CA SER A 148 -4.75 2.94 -13.96
C SER A 148 -4.76 2.03 -12.75
N LEU A 149 -5.56 2.35 -11.74
CA LEU A 149 -5.89 1.40 -10.69
C LEU A 149 -7.01 0.49 -11.19
N VAL A 150 -6.75 -0.81 -11.17
CA VAL A 150 -7.67 -1.86 -11.59
C VAL A 150 -7.97 -2.78 -10.42
N GLU A 151 -9.25 -3.09 -10.26
CA GLU A 151 -9.75 -4.05 -9.28
C GLU A 151 -10.17 -5.34 -9.99
N ARG A 152 -9.70 -6.48 -9.52
CA ARG A 152 -10.23 -7.80 -9.88
C ARG A 152 -11.41 -8.10 -8.95
N GLN A 153 -12.60 -8.18 -9.51
CA GLN A 153 -13.81 -8.50 -8.76
C GLN A 153 -13.97 -10.02 -8.62
N ASN A 154 -14.37 -10.45 -7.44
CA ASN A 154 -14.83 -11.81 -7.22
C ASN A 154 -16.30 -11.89 -7.67
N VAL A 155 -16.54 -12.29 -8.91
CA VAL A 155 -17.91 -12.52 -9.41
C VAL A 155 -18.32 -13.93 -9.01
N GLN A 156 -19.53 -14.11 -8.47
CA GLN A 156 -20.15 -15.43 -8.35
C GLN A 156 -20.40 -15.98 -9.77
N GLY A 157 -19.51 -16.84 -10.28
CA GLY A 157 -19.59 -17.40 -11.63
C GLY A 157 -18.22 -17.83 -12.20
N SER A 158 -18.14 -18.14 -13.50
CA SER A 158 -16.92 -18.63 -14.16
C SER A 158 -15.99 -17.56 -14.72
N GLY A 159 -16.14 -16.28 -14.34
CA GLY A 159 -15.33 -15.19 -14.88
C GLY A 159 -14.73 -14.29 -13.80
N ASN A 160 -13.41 -14.13 -13.81
CA ASN A 160 -12.78 -12.97 -13.18
C ASN A 160 -13.09 -11.75 -14.03
N THR A 161 -13.82 -10.77 -13.48
CA THR A 161 -13.99 -9.46 -14.14
C THR A 161 -13.02 -8.45 -13.54
N THR A 162 -12.48 -7.59 -14.40
CA THR A 162 -11.64 -6.47 -13.99
C THR A 162 -12.39 -5.16 -14.17
N ARG A 163 -12.33 -4.29 -13.17
CA ARG A 163 -12.92 -2.96 -13.19
C ARG A 163 -11.82 -1.91 -13.07
N VAL A 164 -11.76 -0.96 -14.00
CA VAL A 164 -10.93 0.24 -13.84
C VAL A 164 -11.58 1.12 -12.77
N VAL A 165 -10.85 1.39 -11.70
CA VAL A 165 -11.31 2.27 -10.60
C VAL A 165 -11.07 3.72 -10.97
N TRP A 166 -9.86 4.03 -11.46
CA TRP A 166 -9.49 5.35 -11.96
C TRP A 166 -8.36 5.23 -12.99
N SER A 167 -8.13 6.31 -13.75
CA SER A 167 -6.96 6.46 -14.64
C SER A 167 -6.45 7.89 -14.59
N ARG A 168 -5.12 8.07 -14.56
CA ARG A 168 -4.43 9.35 -14.47
C ARG A 168 -3.20 9.36 -15.40
N ASP A 169 -2.73 10.54 -15.76
CA ASP A 169 -1.39 10.67 -16.35
C ASP A 169 -0.35 10.36 -15.25
N ALA A 170 0.80 9.82 -15.66
CA ALA A 170 1.92 9.54 -14.77
C ALA A 170 3.20 10.17 -15.33
N ASP A 171 4.03 10.70 -14.44
CA ASP A 171 5.26 11.38 -14.83
C ASP A 171 6.39 10.39 -15.17
N ALA A 172 6.42 9.23 -14.50
CA ALA A 172 7.42 8.20 -14.70
C ALA A 172 6.86 6.79 -14.48
N MET A 173 7.56 5.79 -15.02
CA MET A 173 7.33 4.39 -14.64
C MET A 173 7.75 4.18 -13.18
N PRO A 174 7.08 3.29 -12.44
CA PRO A 174 7.51 2.96 -11.09
C PRO A 174 8.89 2.28 -11.15
N PRO A 175 9.68 2.37 -10.09
CA PRO A 175 10.89 1.56 -9.97
C PRO A 175 10.55 0.07 -10.05
N SER A 176 11.47 -0.73 -10.58
CA SER A 176 11.36 -2.19 -10.57
C SER A 176 11.67 -2.72 -9.17
N ASN A 177 10.73 -3.51 -8.62
CA ASN A 177 10.93 -4.27 -7.37
C ASN A 177 11.84 -5.48 -7.57
#